data_AF-A0A673SY94-F1
#
_entry.id   AF-A0A673SY94-F1
#
_cell.length_a   1.000
_cell.length_b   1.000
_cell.length_c   1.000
_cell.angle_alpha   90.00
_cell.angle_beta   90.00
_cell.angle_gamma   90.00
#
_symmetry.space_group_name_H-M   'P 1'
#
loop_
_entity.id
_entity.type
_entity.pdbx_description
1 polymer ?
#
loop_
_entity_poly.entity_id
_entity_poly.type
_entity_poly.pdbx_seq_one_letter_code
_entity_poly.pdbx_strand_id
1 'polypeptide(L)'
;MHFQRLWLYLGLLFISVNAEFLDDGVEVEDFDENSEEIDVNEGELSSEIKYKTPQPIGEVYFTETFDSGRLAGWVLSKAKKDDTDDEISIYDGRWEIEELKENRVPGDRGLVLKSRAKHHAISAVLAKPFIFADKPLIVQYEVNFQDGIDCGGAYIKLLADTDGLNLENFYDKTSYTIMFGPDKCGEDYKLHFIFRHKHPKTGVFEEKHAKPPDVDLKKFFTDRKTHLYTLVMNPDDTFEVLIDQIVVNQGSLLEDVVPPINPPKEIEDPSDKKPDEWDERAKVPDLSAVKPEDWDESEPAQIQDLSVVKPDGWLDDEPKYIPDPNAEKPDDWNEDMDGEWEAPRISNPACRIGCGEWTPPMIDNPKYKGVWRPPMIDNPNYQGIWSPRKIPNPDYFEDDHPFLLTSFRALGLELWSMTSNIYFDNFIICSEKEIADRWAADGWGVKTMIAKANEPGALRQLLAAAEERPWLWLIYLVTAVLPIVLIASFCWPRKVKKKYEDSEYKKPDICKPQTKGALEQEVKEKKAALEKPADLEEEKKDSDGESLEKEEEGEPEEKSEEEIEIIEGQEEGNKPNKSGSEDEMKEADESTGSGDGPAKSVRKRRVRKE
;
A
#
# COMPACT_ATOMS: atom_id res chain seq x y z
N MET A 1 50.80 -7.21 -13.57
CA MET A 1 51.01 -6.41 -12.34
C MET A 1 49.89 -5.42 -12.05
N HIS A 2 49.48 -4.51 -12.95
CA HIS A 2 48.44 -3.51 -12.62
C HIS A 2 47.10 -4.11 -12.12
N PHE A 3 46.59 -5.16 -12.76
CA PHE A 3 45.32 -5.80 -12.34
C PHE A 3 45.32 -6.32 -10.89
N GLN A 4 46.44 -6.83 -10.38
CA GLN A 4 46.51 -7.33 -8.99
C GLN A 4 46.46 -6.21 -7.96
N ARG A 5 46.88 -4.98 -8.30
CA ARG A 5 46.73 -3.83 -7.39
C ARG A 5 45.28 -3.38 -7.28
N LEU A 6 44.52 -3.41 -8.38
CA LEU A 6 43.13 -2.93 -8.39
C LEU A 6 42.25 -3.73 -7.40
N TRP A 7 42.39 -5.06 -7.39
CA TRP A 7 41.66 -5.94 -6.46
C TRP A 7 42.11 -5.81 -5.00
N LEU A 8 43.39 -5.51 -4.75
CA LEU A 8 43.88 -5.22 -3.39
C LEU A 8 43.31 -3.89 -2.85
N TYR A 9 43.18 -2.87 -3.70
CA TYR A 9 42.52 -1.61 -3.29
C TYR A 9 41.01 -1.79 -3.08
N LEU A 10 40.32 -2.58 -3.92
CA LEU A 10 38.90 -2.89 -3.72
C LEU A 10 38.65 -3.67 -2.41
N GLY A 11 39.50 -4.65 -2.10
CA GLY A 11 39.43 -5.41 -0.85
C GLY A 11 39.70 -4.56 0.39
N LEU A 12 40.66 -3.63 0.32
CA LEU A 12 40.90 -2.68 1.41
C LEU A 12 39.73 -1.71 1.61
N LEU A 13 39.08 -1.25 0.53
CA LEU A 13 37.87 -0.41 0.60
C LEU A 13 36.70 -1.14 1.28
N PHE A 14 36.51 -2.43 0.98
CA PHE A 14 35.51 -3.25 1.67
C PHE A 14 35.82 -3.47 3.15
N ILE A 15 37.09 -3.49 3.55
CA ILE A 15 37.48 -3.63 4.96
C ILE A 15 37.31 -2.30 5.70
N SER A 16 37.63 -1.15 5.11
CA SER A 16 37.46 0.16 5.77
C SER A 16 35.98 0.51 5.98
N VAL A 17 35.12 0.26 4.99
CA VAL A 17 33.67 0.55 5.09
C VAL A 17 32.97 -0.31 6.16
N ASN A 18 33.52 -1.47 6.53
CA ASN A 18 33.02 -2.29 7.65
C ASN A 18 33.70 -1.96 8.99
N ALA A 19 34.74 -1.13 9.01
CA ALA A 19 35.42 -0.69 10.24
C ALA A 19 34.86 0.65 10.76
N GLU A 20 34.37 1.53 9.88
CA GLU A 20 33.76 2.82 10.25
C GLU A 20 32.33 2.72 10.84
N PHE A 21 31.88 1.51 11.22
CA PHE A 21 30.57 1.25 11.83
C PHE A 21 30.62 0.58 13.21
N LEU A 22 31.82 0.44 13.80
CA LEU A 22 32.05 -0.14 15.13
C LEU A 22 33.14 0.62 15.91
N ASP A 23 32.97 1.93 16.07
CA ASP A 23 33.74 2.72 17.06
C ASP A 23 32.91 3.90 17.59
N ASP A 24 32.22 3.68 18.72
CA ASP A 24 31.80 4.72 19.67
C ASP A 24 31.78 4.12 21.08
N GLY A 25 32.97 3.71 21.54
CA GLY A 25 33.18 3.10 22.84
C GLY A 25 33.37 4.13 23.94
N VAL A 26 32.32 4.41 24.71
CA VAL A 26 32.40 5.28 25.90
C VAL A 26 33.25 4.62 27.00
N GLU A 27 34.27 5.33 27.48
CA GLU A 27 35.14 4.90 28.57
C GLU A 27 34.38 4.77 29.90
N VAL A 28 34.60 3.67 30.63
CA VAL A 28 34.23 3.51 32.04
C VAL A 28 35.43 2.89 32.77
N GLU A 29 35.84 3.49 33.89
CA GLU A 29 37.05 3.10 34.63
C GLU A 29 36.88 1.77 35.40
N ASP A 30 37.99 1.03 35.55
CA ASP A 30 38.05 -0.20 36.36
C ASP A 30 37.72 0.05 37.83
N PHE A 31 37.02 -0.90 38.48
CA PHE A 31 37.07 -1.02 39.94
C PHE A 31 36.94 -2.47 40.47
N ASP A 32 38.11 -3.04 40.78
CA ASP A 32 38.43 -4.17 41.66
C ASP A 32 37.75 -5.55 41.53
N GLU A 33 38.60 -6.58 41.59
CA GLU A 33 38.24 -7.99 41.69
C GLU A 33 37.56 -8.33 43.03
N ASN A 34 36.53 -9.18 43.00
CA ASN A 34 36.51 -10.33 43.91
C ASN A 34 35.75 -11.51 43.31
N SER A 35 36.42 -12.65 43.21
CA SER A 35 35.88 -13.88 42.60
C SER A 35 35.49 -14.90 43.68
N GLU A 36 34.23 -15.32 43.69
CA GLU A 36 33.83 -16.63 44.25
C GLU A 36 33.05 -17.41 43.19
N GLU A 37 33.38 -18.70 43.05
CA GLU A 37 32.88 -19.56 41.97
C GLU A 37 31.44 -20.02 42.27
N ILE A 38 30.53 -19.87 41.29
CA ILE A 38 29.23 -20.57 41.27
C ILE A 38 29.07 -21.26 39.93
N ASP A 39 28.74 -22.55 39.99
CA ASP A 39 28.70 -23.50 38.88
C ASP A 39 27.61 -23.11 37.86
N VAL A 40 27.99 -22.78 36.63
CA VAL A 40 27.04 -22.35 35.58
C VAL A 40 26.45 -23.57 34.89
N ASN A 41 25.29 -23.99 35.38
CA ASN A 41 24.45 -24.97 34.73
C ASN A 41 23.89 -24.40 33.40
N GLU A 42 24.02 -25.12 32.28
CA GLU A 42 23.49 -24.68 30.98
C GLU A 42 21.95 -24.77 30.93
N GLY A 43 21.28 -23.73 31.45
CA GLY A 43 19.82 -23.60 31.41
C GLY A 43 19.36 -22.17 31.75
N GLU A 44 18.16 -21.81 31.28
CA GLU A 44 17.47 -20.55 31.60
C GLU A 44 18.18 -19.24 31.21
N LEU A 45 18.62 -19.11 29.95
CA LEU A 45 18.91 -17.80 29.33
C LEU A 45 17.74 -17.27 28.48
N SER A 46 16.53 -17.38 29.03
CA SER A 46 15.34 -16.64 28.61
C SER A 46 14.88 -15.76 29.77
N SER A 47 15.49 -14.58 29.91
CA SER A 47 15.10 -13.57 30.90
C SER A 47 13.72 -13.01 30.54
N GLU A 48 12.68 -13.71 30.98
CA GLU A 48 11.27 -13.37 30.81
C GLU A 48 11.01 -11.91 31.22
N ILE A 49 10.72 -11.05 30.24
CA ILE A 49 10.53 -9.61 30.46
C ILE A 49 9.20 -9.43 31.19
N LYS A 50 9.28 -9.31 32.52
CA LYS A 50 8.11 -9.13 33.39
C LYS A 50 7.60 -7.70 33.29
N TYR A 51 6.64 -7.53 32.38
CA TYR A 51 5.81 -6.35 32.24
C TYR A 51 5.23 -5.90 33.59
N LYS A 52 5.05 -4.58 33.71
CA LYS A 52 4.45 -3.90 34.84
C LYS A 52 3.58 -2.79 34.26
N THR A 53 2.34 -2.69 34.73
CA THR A 53 1.47 -1.55 34.47
C THR A 53 2.25 -0.23 34.62
N PRO A 54 2.37 0.60 33.56
CA PRO A 54 3.04 1.88 33.66
C PRO A 54 2.29 2.79 34.65
N GLN A 55 3.01 3.68 35.34
CA GLN A 55 2.42 4.60 36.31
C GLN A 55 2.76 6.05 35.93
N PRO A 56 1.77 6.97 35.87
CA PRO A 56 2.02 8.34 35.45
C PRO A 56 2.82 9.10 36.53
N ILE A 57 4.01 9.58 36.17
CA ILE A 57 4.88 10.37 37.05
C ILE A 57 4.71 11.87 36.74
N GLY A 58 3.58 12.46 37.14
CA GLY A 58 3.31 13.89 37.00
C GLY A 58 1.81 14.23 37.01
N GLU A 59 1.42 15.38 36.46
CA GLU A 59 0.00 15.74 36.28
C GLU A 59 -0.55 15.16 34.96
N VAL A 60 -1.53 14.26 35.10
CA VAL A 60 -2.27 13.66 33.98
C VAL A 60 -3.77 13.92 34.12
N TYR A 61 -4.46 14.01 32.97
CA TYR A 61 -5.90 14.24 32.86
C TYR A 61 -6.65 12.93 32.57
N PHE A 62 -5.99 12.00 31.86
CA PHE A 62 -6.46 10.64 31.58
C PHE A 62 -5.28 9.67 31.50
N THR A 63 -5.50 8.43 31.95
CA THR A 63 -4.61 7.26 31.75
C THR A 63 -5.45 5.99 31.75
N GLU A 64 -5.25 5.11 30.78
CA GLU A 64 -5.86 3.77 30.73
C GLU A 64 -4.88 2.76 30.09
N THR A 65 -4.83 1.55 30.66
CA THR A 65 -3.95 0.43 30.25
C THR A 65 -4.68 -0.91 30.18
N PHE A 66 -5.97 -0.96 30.55
CA PHE A 66 -6.86 -2.14 30.62
C PHE A 66 -6.35 -3.41 31.35
N ASP A 67 -5.15 -3.41 31.93
CA ASP A 67 -4.50 -4.54 32.64
C ASP A 67 -5.42 -5.21 33.68
N SER A 68 -6.32 -4.42 34.27
CA SER A 68 -7.33 -4.88 35.23
C SER A 68 -8.32 -5.92 34.67
N GLY A 69 -8.36 -6.08 33.35
CA GLY A 69 -9.26 -6.99 32.63
C GLY A 69 -10.73 -6.58 32.72
N ARG A 70 -11.03 -5.30 32.97
CA ARG A 70 -12.39 -4.77 33.16
C ARG A 70 -12.53 -3.39 32.52
N LEU A 71 -13.67 -3.16 31.86
CA LEU A 71 -14.10 -1.85 31.34
C LEU A 71 -14.57 -0.94 32.49
N ALA A 72 -13.69 -0.64 33.44
CA ALA A 72 -14.01 0.20 34.60
C ALA A 72 -13.89 1.69 34.21
N GLY A 73 -14.96 2.46 34.36
CA GLY A 73 -14.99 3.89 34.00
C GLY A 73 -15.37 4.17 32.53
N TRP A 74 -15.39 3.13 31.68
CA TRP A 74 -15.87 3.21 30.30
C TRP A 74 -17.38 2.95 30.22
N VAL A 75 -18.05 3.73 29.37
CA VAL A 75 -19.49 3.73 29.13
C VAL A 75 -19.72 3.38 27.65
N LEU A 76 -20.38 2.26 27.41
CA LEU A 76 -20.91 1.89 26.09
C LEU A 76 -22.13 2.75 25.77
N SER A 77 -22.21 3.27 24.55
CA SER A 77 -23.41 3.99 24.14
C SER A 77 -24.59 3.04 23.88
N LYS A 78 -25.80 3.58 24.05
CA LYS A 78 -27.09 2.99 23.68
C LYS A 78 -27.79 3.85 22.62
N ALA A 79 -27.08 4.79 22.01
CA ALA A 79 -27.61 5.70 21.02
C ALA A 79 -28.05 4.95 19.75
N LYS A 80 -28.98 5.59 19.03
CA LYS A 80 -29.24 5.34 17.62
C LYS A 80 -28.84 6.58 16.82
N LYS A 81 -28.44 6.37 15.58
CA LYS A 81 -28.32 7.40 14.54
C LYS A 81 -29.70 7.65 13.93
N ASP A 82 -30.16 8.89 13.92
CA ASP A 82 -31.53 9.23 13.49
C ASP A 82 -31.75 9.20 11.97
N ASP A 83 -30.68 9.25 11.16
CA ASP A 83 -30.75 9.49 9.70
C ASP A 83 -30.46 8.24 8.82
N THR A 84 -30.61 7.01 9.32
CA THR A 84 -30.29 5.78 8.56
C THR A 84 -31.17 4.60 8.99
N ASP A 85 -31.26 3.54 8.18
CA ASP A 85 -32.08 2.34 8.45
C ASP A 85 -31.86 1.74 9.85
N ASP A 86 -32.96 1.36 10.50
CA ASP A 86 -33.07 0.92 11.91
C ASP A 86 -32.12 -0.21 12.34
N GLU A 87 -31.60 -0.99 11.39
CA GLU A 87 -30.73 -2.16 11.60
C GLU A 87 -29.22 -1.80 11.48
N ILE A 88 -28.88 -0.69 10.83
CA ILE A 88 -27.49 -0.17 10.70
C ILE A 88 -27.23 0.94 11.73
N SER A 89 -28.26 1.72 12.07
CA SER A 89 -28.20 2.90 12.93
C SER A 89 -27.91 2.66 14.42
N ILE A 90 -27.73 1.42 14.87
CA ILE A 90 -27.51 1.11 16.29
C ILE A 90 -26.02 0.96 16.57
N TYR A 91 -25.53 1.64 17.60
CA TYR A 91 -24.18 1.45 18.14
C TYR A 91 -24.07 0.12 18.94
N ASP A 92 -24.29 -1.01 18.27
CA ASP A 92 -24.30 -2.36 18.87
C ASP A 92 -22.97 -3.12 18.76
N GLY A 93 -21.94 -2.46 18.25
CA GLY A 93 -20.59 -3.01 18.09
C GLY A 93 -19.96 -3.46 19.42
N ARG A 94 -19.48 -4.70 19.44
CA ARG A 94 -18.90 -5.34 20.64
C ARG A 94 -17.44 -4.99 20.87
N TRP A 95 -17.15 -4.70 22.14
CA TRP A 95 -15.82 -4.49 22.68
C TRP A 95 -15.47 -5.58 23.69
N GLU A 96 -14.25 -6.11 23.62
CA GLU A 96 -13.71 -7.10 24.57
C GLU A 96 -12.32 -6.62 25.03
N ILE A 97 -11.85 -7.06 26.21
CA ILE A 97 -10.47 -6.79 26.66
C ILE A 97 -9.66 -8.08 26.46
N GLU A 98 -8.63 -8.01 25.63
CA GLU A 98 -7.82 -9.16 25.24
C GLU A 98 -6.32 -8.83 25.24
N GLU A 99 -5.51 -9.89 25.24
CA GLU A 99 -4.06 -9.83 24.97
C GLU A 99 -3.85 -9.88 23.44
N LEU A 100 -2.79 -9.26 22.93
CA LEU A 100 -2.49 -9.26 21.48
C LEU A 100 -2.44 -10.69 20.89
N LYS A 101 -2.90 -10.88 19.65
CA LYS A 101 -2.85 -12.20 18.99
C LYS A 101 -1.40 -12.69 18.83
N GLU A 102 -0.53 -11.82 18.34
CA GLU A 102 0.90 -12.02 18.12
C GLU A 102 1.69 -11.13 19.09
N ASN A 103 2.98 -11.41 19.31
CA ASN A 103 3.86 -10.58 20.17
C ASN A 103 3.32 -10.31 21.59
N ARG A 104 2.67 -11.32 22.19
CA ARG A 104 2.08 -11.22 23.54
C ARG A 104 3.09 -10.82 24.60
N VAL A 105 2.68 -9.83 25.40
CA VAL A 105 3.37 -9.42 26.62
C VAL A 105 2.50 -9.89 27.80
N PRO A 106 2.95 -10.84 28.65
CA PRO A 106 2.09 -11.42 29.68
C PRO A 106 1.62 -10.39 30.71
N GLY A 107 0.31 -10.14 30.74
CA GLY A 107 -0.35 -9.17 31.63
C GLY A 107 -0.79 -7.88 30.94
N ASP A 108 -0.21 -7.54 29.79
CA ASP A 108 -0.58 -6.41 28.92
C ASP A 108 -1.88 -6.69 28.17
N ARG A 109 -2.84 -5.77 28.22
CA ARG A 109 -4.19 -6.00 27.66
C ARG A 109 -4.73 -4.73 27.04
N GLY A 110 -5.41 -4.87 25.91
CA GLY A 110 -6.02 -3.74 25.20
C GLY A 110 -7.52 -3.90 25.02
N LEU A 111 -8.16 -2.78 24.73
CA LEU A 111 -9.54 -2.70 24.27
C LEU A 111 -9.61 -3.12 22.80
N VAL A 112 -10.34 -4.21 22.51
CA VAL A 112 -10.43 -4.77 21.16
C VAL A 112 -11.83 -4.61 20.57
N LEU A 113 -11.89 -4.03 19.38
CA LEU A 113 -13.08 -3.91 18.54
C LEU A 113 -13.33 -5.26 17.83
N LYS A 114 -14.39 -5.98 18.21
CA LYS A 114 -14.60 -7.37 17.77
C LYS A 114 -15.54 -7.55 16.58
N SER A 115 -16.43 -6.60 16.32
CA SER A 115 -17.52 -6.79 15.35
C SER A 115 -17.17 -6.22 13.97
N ARG A 116 -17.56 -6.91 12.90
CA ARG A 116 -17.38 -6.44 11.52
C ARG A 116 -18.62 -5.70 11.02
N ALA A 117 -18.41 -4.70 10.16
CA ALA A 117 -19.44 -3.89 9.50
C ALA A 117 -20.44 -3.25 10.46
N LYS A 118 -19.98 -2.78 11.64
CA LYS A 118 -20.83 -2.24 12.71
C LYS A 118 -20.28 -0.96 13.31
N HIS A 119 -21.18 -0.09 13.76
CA HIS A 119 -20.86 1.10 14.54
C HIS A 119 -20.56 0.74 15.99
N HIS A 120 -19.42 1.21 16.50
CA HIS A 120 -18.93 1.00 17.85
C HIS A 120 -18.80 2.35 18.56
N ALA A 121 -19.49 2.55 19.69
CA ALA A 121 -19.36 3.75 20.51
C ALA A 121 -19.10 3.40 21.97
N ILE A 122 -17.94 3.83 22.49
CA ILE A 122 -17.56 3.71 23.90
C ILE A 122 -16.80 4.97 24.32
N SER A 123 -16.97 5.41 25.57
CA SER A 123 -16.34 6.64 26.07
C SER A 123 -16.02 6.58 27.56
N ALA A 124 -15.05 7.38 28.01
CA ALA A 124 -14.61 7.46 29.40
C ALA A 124 -14.45 8.93 29.85
N VAL A 125 -14.79 9.22 31.10
CA VAL A 125 -14.67 10.57 31.69
C VAL A 125 -13.22 10.82 32.13
N LEU A 126 -12.69 12.01 31.84
CA LEU A 126 -11.38 12.45 32.35
C LEU A 126 -11.40 12.64 33.88
N ALA A 127 -10.24 12.44 34.52
CA ALA A 127 -10.08 12.71 35.95
C ALA A 127 -10.20 14.22 36.29
N LYS A 128 -9.86 15.08 35.33
CA LYS A 128 -10.06 16.54 35.34
C LYS A 128 -10.40 17.00 33.91
N PRO A 129 -11.35 17.92 33.68
CA PRO A 129 -11.49 18.55 32.37
C PRO A 129 -10.19 19.24 31.94
N PHE A 130 -9.87 19.15 30.65
CA PHE A 130 -8.74 19.88 30.07
C PHE A 130 -9.24 21.25 29.57
N ILE A 131 -8.49 22.31 29.86
CA ILE A 131 -8.82 23.69 29.49
C ILE A 131 -7.63 24.26 28.71
N PHE A 132 -7.89 24.74 27.50
CA PHE A 132 -6.89 25.41 26.67
C PHE A 132 -6.61 26.81 27.25
N ALA A 133 -5.37 27.05 27.65
CA ALA A 133 -4.92 28.31 28.22
C ALA A 133 -3.41 28.50 27.99
N ASP A 134 -2.57 28.04 28.93
CA ASP A 134 -1.12 28.26 28.98
C ASP A 134 -0.29 26.97 28.94
N LYS A 135 -0.94 25.81 29.03
CA LYS A 135 -0.31 24.48 28.96
C LYS A 135 -0.53 23.84 27.59
N PRO A 136 0.46 23.13 27.01
CA PRO A 136 0.24 22.31 25.83
C PRO A 136 -0.71 21.15 26.12
N LEU A 137 -1.35 20.65 25.07
CA LEU A 137 -2.13 19.42 25.06
C LEU A 137 -1.28 18.31 24.44
N ILE A 138 -1.09 17.20 25.16
CA ILE A 138 -0.44 16.00 24.65
C ILE A 138 -1.36 14.81 24.83
N VAL A 139 -1.65 14.13 23.73
CA VAL A 139 -2.59 13.00 23.64
C VAL A 139 -1.90 11.86 22.92
N GLN A 140 -1.82 10.70 23.56
CA GLN A 140 -1.08 9.55 23.03
C GLN A 140 -1.83 8.25 23.30
N TYR A 141 -1.82 7.33 22.33
CA TYR A 141 -2.38 5.98 22.47
C TYR A 141 -1.82 5.02 21.43
N GLU A 142 -1.95 3.71 21.67
CA GLU A 142 -1.54 2.65 20.76
C GLU A 142 -2.72 2.16 19.90
N VAL A 143 -2.43 1.80 18.64
CA VAL A 143 -3.35 1.04 17.77
C VAL A 143 -2.61 -0.12 17.11
N ASN A 144 -3.22 -1.31 17.08
CA ASN A 144 -2.79 -2.45 16.28
C ASN A 144 -3.94 -2.99 15.41
N PHE A 145 -3.73 -3.04 14.10
CA PHE A 145 -4.66 -3.64 13.13
C PHE A 145 -4.37 -5.15 12.95
N GLN A 146 -4.75 -5.97 13.94
CA GLN A 146 -4.26 -7.36 14.05
C GLN A 146 -4.63 -8.26 12.85
N ASP A 147 -5.82 -8.08 12.25
CA ASP A 147 -6.22 -8.82 11.04
C ASP A 147 -5.69 -8.14 9.75
N GLY A 148 -5.17 -6.91 9.85
CA GLY A 148 -5.17 -5.90 8.80
C GLY A 148 -6.46 -5.05 8.81
N ILE A 149 -6.47 -3.96 8.03
CA ILE A 149 -7.65 -3.10 7.87
C ILE A 149 -7.89 -2.76 6.40
N ASP A 150 -9.13 -2.93 5.94
CA ASP A 150 -9.56 -2.69 4.56
C ASP A 150 -10.27 -1.33 4.45
N CYS A 151 -11.31 -1.14 5.28
CA CYS A 151 -11.96 0.15 5.51
C CYS A 151 -12.50 0.22 6.94
N GLY A 152 -12.15 1.28 7.66
CA GLY A 152 -12.53 1.56 9.03
C GLY A 152 -11.62 2.57 9.73
N GLY A 153 -12.17 3.24 10.75
CA GLY A 153 -11.42 4.19 11.57
C GLY A 153 -10.84 3.57 12.84
N ALA A 154 -9.79 4.19 13.36
CA ALA A 154 -9.22 3.93 14.68
C ALA A 154 -8.78 5.24 15.39
N TYR A 155 -9.53 6.32 15.15
CA TYR A 155 -9.37 7.63 15.79
C TYR A 155 -10.14 7.77 17.11
N ILE A 156 -9.68 8.68 17.97
CA ILE A 156 -10.37 9.16 19.16
C ILE A 156 -11.06 10.50 18.92
N LYS A 157 -12.15 10.76 19.64
CA LYS A 157 -12.84 12.06 19.75
C LYS A 157 -12.76 12.55 21.19
N LEU A 158 -12.26 13.76 21.41
CA LEU A 158 -12.21 14.43 22.71
C LEU A 158 -13.49 15.26 22.89
N LEU A 159 -14.39 14.80 23.75
CA LEU A 159 -15.77 15.27 23.87
C LEU A 159 -15.86 16.57 24.69
N ALA A 160 -16.50 17.59 24.11
CA ALA A 160 -16.49 18.95 24.64
C ALA A 160 -17.24 19.05 25.99
N ASP A 161 -16.66 19.80 26.93
CA ASP A 161 -17.23 20.03 28.27
C ASP A 161 -18.45 20.94 28.15
N THR A 162 -19.62 20.31 28.10
CA THR A 162 -20.93 20.94 27.85
C THR A 162 -21.97 20.33 28.78
N ASP A 163 -22.90 21.14 29.28
CA ASP A 163 -23.92 20.70 30.26
C ASP A 163 -24.84 19.58 29.73
N GLY A 164 -24.87 19.36 28.41
CA GLY A 164 -25.62 18.29 27.75
C GLY A 164 -24.86 16.99 27.49
N LEU A 165 -23.60 16.86 27.90
CA LEU A 165 -22.75 15.70 27.61
C LEU A 165 -23.25 14.44 28.37
N ASN A 166 -24.00 13.58 27.68
CA ASN A 166 -24.42 12.26 28.18
C ASN A 166 -23.67 11.13 27.45
N LEU A 167 -22.77 10.45 28.16
CA LEU A 167 -21.96 9.35 27.60
C LEU A 167 -22.78 8.11 27.21
N GLU A 168 -23.98 7.90 27.78
CA GLU A 168 -24.86 6.82 27.29
C GLU A 168 -25.41 7.13 25.88
N ASN A 169 -25.50 8.41 25.51
CA ASN A 169 -25.99 8.88 24.21
C ASN A 169 -24.83 9.51 23.40
N PHE A 170 -23.79 8.71 23.14
CA PHE A 170 -22.62 9.11 22.34
C PHE A 170 -22.74 8.55 20.92
N TYR A 171 -22.84 9.45 19.95
CA TYR A 171 -23.11 9.19 18.53
C TYR A 171 -22.41 10.23 17.64
N ASP A 172 -22.44 10.05 16.32
CA ASP A 172 -21.73 10.87 15.33
C ASP A 172 -21.86 12.40 15.50
N LYS A 173 -23.07 12.94 15.75
CA LYS A 173 -23.29 14.39 15.95
C LYS A 173 -22.92 14.92 17.36
N THR A 174 -22.34 14.09 18.24
CA THR A 174 -21.95 14.53 19.59
C THR A 174 -20.85 15.59 19.51
N SER A 175 -21.01 16.71 20.20
CA SER A 175 -20.01 17.79 20.14
C SER A 175 -18.68 17.39 20.79
N TYR A 176 -17.67 17.27 19.94
CA TYR A 176 -16.27 17.10 20.30
C TYR A 176 -15.50 18.42 20.08
N THR A 177 -14.30 18.52 20.66
CA THR A 177 -13.34 19.61 20.41
C THR A 177 -12.28 19.18 19.39
N ILE A 178 -11.69 17.99 19.55
CA ILE A 178 -10.64 17.43 18.68
C ILE A 178 -11.01 16.00 18.30
N MET A 179 -10.77 15.61 17.05
CA MET A 179 -10.70 14.23 16.58
C MET A 179 -9.27 13.97 16.09
N PHE A 180 -8.67 12.87 16.57
CA PHE A 180 -7.28 12.53 16.27
C PHE A 180 -7.12 11.03 16.03
N GLY A 181 -6.38 10.64 14.98
CA GLY A 181 -5.88 9.28 14.81
C GLY A 181 -6.04 8.69 13.40
N PRO A 182 -5.59 7.43 13.22
CA PRO A 182 -5.59 6.76 11.92
C PRO A 182 -7.01 6.41 11.44
N ASP A 183 -7.21 6.53 10.13
CA ASP A 183 -8.40 6.12 9.39
C ASP A 183 -8.00 5.61 8.01
N LYS A 184 -8.70 4.59 7.49
CA LYS A 184 -8.44 4.04 6.17
C LYS A 184 -9.74 3.67 5.48
N CYS A 185 -9.84 3.92 4.18
CA CYS A 185 -10.82 3.23 3.34
C CYS A 185 -10.27 2.89 1.96
N GLY A 186 -10.08 1.59 1.68
CA GLY A 186 -9.56 1.11 0.41
C GLY A 186 -8.09 1.49 0.21
N GLU A 187 -7.83 2.44 -0.68
CA GLU A 187 -6.50 3.01 -0.93
C GLU A 187 -6.28 4.39 -0.28
N ASP A 188 -7.30 4.94 0.38
CA ASP A 188 -7.21 6.20 1.13
C ASP A 188 -6.69 5.91 2.55
N TYR A 189 -5.46 6.37 2.84
CA TYR A 189 -4.79 6.23 4.15
C TYR A 189 -4.66 7.61 4.78
N LYS A 190 -5.36 7.84 5.90
CA LYS A 190 -5.46 9.16 6.54
C LYS A 190 -5.05 9.11 8.01
N LEU A 191 -4.45 10.20 8.44
CA LEU A 191 -4.20 10.50 9.84
C LEU A 191 -5.00 11.76 10.15
N HIS A 192 -6.19 11.59 10.72
CA HIS A 192 -7.04 12.72 11.07
C HIS A 192 -6.39 13.50 12.20
N PHE A 193 -6.27 14.80 12.00
CA PHE A 193 -6.22 15.77 13.09
C PHE A 193 -7.20 16.87 12.71
N ILE A 194 -8.33 16.90 13.41
CA ILE A 194 -9.47 17.79 13.14
C ILE A 194 -9.83 18.46 14.45
N PHE A 195 -10.05 19.77 14.44
CA PHE A 195 -10.57 20.49 15.60
C PHE A 195 -11.74 21.39 15.25
N ARG A 196 -12.62 21.61 16.22
CA ARG A 196 -13.84 22.40 16.05
C ARG A 196 -13.62 23.82 16.56
N HIS A 197 -13.22 24.70 15.64
CA HIS A 197 -13.06 26.13 15.90
C HIS A 197 -14.44 26.78 16.03
N LYS A 198 -14.56 27.77 16.92
CA LYS A 198 -15.80 28.51 17.13
C LYS A 198 -15.69 29.88 16.48
N HIS A 199 -16.41 30.07 15.38
CA HIS A 199 -16.41 31.32 14.62
C HIS A 199 -16.77 32.53 15.52
N PRO A 200 -15.88 33.52 15.71
CA PRO A 200 -16.05 34.54 16.75
C PRO A 200 -17.28 35.44 16.57
N LYS A 201 -17.68 35.73 15.32
CA LYS A 201 -18.86 36.55 14.99
C LYS A 201 -20.18 35.80 15.12
N THR A 202 -20.29 34.62 14.51
CA THR A 202 -21.56 33.89 14.37
C THR A 202 -21.82 32.91 15.52
N GLY A 203 -20.77 32.51 16.24
CA GLY A 203 -20.84 31.52 17.31
C GLY A 203 -21.00 30.06 16.84
N VAL A 204 -21.04 29.83 15.52
CA VAL A 204 -21.12 28.51 14.89
C VAL A 204 -19.78 27.78 15.05
N PHE A 205 -19.83 26.46 15.22
CA PHE A 205 -18.65 25.60 15.22
C PHE A 205 -18.38 25.08 13.80
N GLU A 206 -17.15 25.21 13.34
CA GLU A 206 -16.67 24.73 12.04
C GLU A 206 -15.54 23.72 12.25
N GLU A 207 -15.53 22.65 11.45
CA GLU A 207 -14.49 21.63 11.49
C GLU A 207 -13.29 22.06 10.64
N LYS A 208 -12.12 22.17 11.28
CA LYS A 208 -10.84 22.55 10.67
C LYS A 208 -9.96 21.31 10.62
N HIS A 209 -9.64 20.82 9.43
CA HIS A 209 -8.82 19.63 9.22
C HIS A 209 -7.38 20.06 8.96
N ALA A 210 -6.40 19.47 9.65
CA ALA A 210 -5.00 19.68 9.30
C ALA A 210 -4.69 19.13 7.89
N LYS A 211 -3.74 19.77 7.20
CA LYS A 211 -3.20 19.25 5.93
C LYS A 211 -2.63 17.84 6.14
N PRO A 212 -2.81 16.91 5.18
CA PRO A 212 -2.24 15.57 5.27
C PRO A 212 -0.70 15.63 5.26
N PRO A 213 -0.02 14.68 5.95
CA PRO A 213 1.44 14.61 5.95
C PRO A 213 2.00 14.19 4.59
N ASP A 214 3.22 14.64 4.26
CA ASP A 214 3.98 14.26 3.06
C ASP A 214 4.70 12.89 3.22
N VAL A 215 4.22 12.05 4.14
CA VAL A 215 4.83 10.77 4.52
C VAL A 215 3.91 9.62 4.10
N ASP A 216 4.48 8.59 3.46
CA ASP A 216 3.76 7.35 3.12
C ASP A 216 3.27 6.63 4.38
N LEU A 217 2.00 6.84 4.72
CA LEU A 217 1.33 6.23 5.87
C LEU A 217 1.04 4.73 5.67
N LYS A 218 1.10 4.18 4.45
CA LYS A 218 0.59 2.84 4.09
C LYS A 218 1.15 1.70 4.95
N LYS A 219 2.39 1.86 5.44
CA LYS A 219 3.09 0.86 6.25
C LYS A 219 2.39 0.63 7.59
N PHE A 220 2.01 1.71 8.29
CA PHE A 220 1.39 1.69 9.62
C PHE A 220 -0.03 1.07 9.67
N PHE A 221 -0.60 0.78 8.49
CA PHE A 221 -1.90 0.12 8.33
C PHE A 221 -1.79 -1.32 7.76
N THR A 222 -0.59 -1.76 7.36
CA THR A 222 -0.41 -3.02 6.61
C THR A 222 0.56 -4.02 7.23
N ASP A 223 1.47 -3.61 8.12
CA ASP A 223 2.45 -4.52 8.74
C ASP A 223 1.93 -5.32 9.96
N ARG A 224 0.71 -5.00 10.43
CA ARG A 224 0.00 -5.59 11.60
C ARG A 224 0.71 -5.39 12.95
N LYS A 225 1.57 -4.38 13.07
CA LYS A 225 2.25 -4.05 14.33
C LYS A 225 1.44 -3.06 15.17
N THR A 226 1.91 -2.86 16.40
CA THR A 226 1.34 -1.88 17.33
C THR A 226 2.07 -0.56 17.16
N HIS A 227 1.37 0.44 16.63
CA HIS A 227 1.91 1.77 16.42
C HIS A 227 1.43 2.74 17.50
N LEU A 228 2.32 3.63 17.91
CA LEU A 228 2.04 4.67 18.89
C LEU A 228 1.67 5.96 18.15
N TYR A 229 0.48 6.50 18.39
CA TYR A 229 0.00 7.75 17.80
C TYR A 229 0.00 8.85 18.85
N THR A 230 0.78 9.91 18.61
CA THR A 230 0.95 11.03 19.55
C THR A 230 0.63 12.35 18.85
N LEU A 231 -0.30 13.12 19.44
CA LEU A 231 -0.59 14.51 19.08
C LEU A 231 -0.01 15.44 20.17
N VAL A 232 0.75 16.44 19.75
CA VAL A 232 1.20 17.57 20.57
C VAL A 232 0.63 18.85 19.98
N MET A 233 -0.09 19.64 20.79
CA MET A 233 -0.54 20.98 20.43
C MET A 233 0.01 21.98 21.45
N ASN A 234 0.67 23.02 20.98
CA ASN A 234 1.36 23.99 21.81
C ASN A 234 0.57 25.32 21.93
N PRO A 235 0.73 26.08 23.03
CA PRO A 235 0.09 27.39 23.20
C PRO A 235 0.61 28.52 22.29
N ASP A 236 1.57 28.23 21.41
CA ASP A 236 2.09 29.13 20.37
C ASP A 236 1.44 28.88 18.99
N ASP A 237 0.28 28.22 19.00
CA ASP A 237 -0.52 27.88 17.81
C ASP A 237 0.21 26.94 16.82
N THR A 238 1.22 26.20 17.29
CA THR A 238 1.86 25.07 16.57
C THR A 238 1.30 23.71 16.97
N PHE A 239 1.44 22.73 16.07
CA PHE A 239 1.16 21.32 16.36
C PHE A 239 2.22 20.40 15.75
N GLU A 240 2.43 19.26 16.41
CA GLU A 240 3.24 18.14 15.94
C GLU A 240 2.41 16.85 16.04
N VAL A 241 2.49 16.00 15.02
CA VAL A 241 1.92 14.65 15.05
C VAL A 241 3.05 13.66 14.84
N LEU A 242 3.18 12.71 15.77
CA LEU A 242 4.18 11.67 15.76
C LEU A 242 3.53 10.29 15.62
N ILE A 243 4.18 9.42 14.86
CA ILE A 243 3.93 7.97 14.87
C ILE A 243 5.22 7.28 15.30
N ASP A 244 5.15 6.36 16.26
CA ASP A 244 6.29 5.60 16.78
C ASP A 244 7.45 6.51 17.27
N GLN A 245 7.10 7.64 17.88
CA GLN A 245 7.99 8.74 18.30
C GLN A 245 8.74 9.48 17.17
N ILE A 246 8.36 9.25 15.90
CA ILE A 246 8.87 9.98 14.73
C ILE A 246 7.83 11.02 14.30
N VAL A 247 8.23 12.29 14.17
CA VAL A 247 7.36 13.35 13.65
C VAL A 247 6.99 13.04 12.19
N VAL A 248 5.69 12.88 11.91
CA VAL A 248 5.14 12.64 10.55
C VAL A 248 4.40 13.85 10.00
N ASN A 249 3.87 14.72 10.86
CA ASN A 249 3.25 15.99 10.47
C ASN A 249 3.64 17.09 11.47
N GLN A 250 3.80 18.31 10.99
CA GLN A 250 4.08 19.49 11.80
C GLN A 250 3.57 20.74 11.08
N GLY A 251 3.06 21.73 11.80
CA GLY A 251 2.56 22.97 11.19
C GLY A 251 1.97 23.95 12.19
N SER A 252 1.36 25.03 11.68
CA SER A 252 0.57 25.97 12.49
C SER A 252 -0.93 25.74 12.32
N LEU A 253 -1.68 25.87 13.40
CA LEU A 253 -3.14 25.86 13.40
C LEU A 253 -3.73 26.97 12.50
N LEU A 254 -3.00 28.08 12.29
CA LEU A 254 -3.44 29.20 11.45
C LEU A 254 -3.31 28.93 9.94
N GLU A 255 -2.20 28.34 9.51
CA GLU A 255 -1.82 28.22 8.09
C GLU A 255 -1.96 26.80 7.52
N ASP A 256 -1.88 25.76 8.37
CA ASP A 256 -1.81 24.34 7.97
C ASP A 256 -3.13 23.58 8.12
N VAL A 257 -4.25 24.30 8.03
CA VAL A 257 -5.60 23.73 8.14
C VAL A 257 -6.51 24.12 6.96
N VAL A 258 -7.48 23.26 6.68
CA VAL A 258 -8.47 23.37 5.61
C VAL A 258 -9.86 23.05 6.18
N PRO A 259 -10.86 23.94 6.03
CA PRO A 259 -10.75 25.33 5.59
C PRO A 259 -9.81 26.15 6.50
N PRO A 260 -9.23 27.28 6.03
CA PRO A 260 -8.40 28.13 6.89
C PRO A 260 -9.21 28.67 8.07
N ILE A 261 -8.58 28.95 9.21
CA ILE A 261 -9.26 29.55 10.37
C ILE A 261 -9.75 30.95 10.02
N ASN A 262 -8.83 31.81 9.58
CA ASN A 262 -9.13 33.16 9.18
C ASN A 262 -9.65 33.15 7.72
N PRO A 263 -10.96 33.41 7.49
CA PRO A 263 -11.52 33.41 6.14
C PRO A 263 -10.92 34.54 5.29
N PRO A 264 -10.96 34.45 3.95
CA PRO A 264 -10.36 35.46 3.10
C PRO A 264 -11.03 36.83 3.26
N LYS A 265 -10.22 37.90 3.25
CA LYS A 265 -10.67 39.32 3.37
C LYS A 265 -11.61 39.75 2.24
N GLU A 266 -11.48 39.11 1.07
CA GLU A 266 -12.33 39.30 -0.09
C GLU A 266 -12.87 37.94 -0.57
N ILE A 267 -14.13 37.91 -1.00
CA ILE A 267 -14.76 36.77 -1.68
C ILE A 267 -15.22 37.19 -3.07
N GLU A 268 -15.42 36.23 -3.96
CA GLU A 268 -16.07 36.47 -5.26
C GLU A 268 -17.56 36.75 -5.06
N ASP A 269 -18.10 37.76 -5.75
CA ASP A 269 -19.51 38.15 -5.65
C ASP A 269 -20.42 37.10 -6.30
N PRO A 270 -21.24 36.36 -5.53
CA PRO A 270 -22.15 35.34 -6.07
C PRO A 270 -23.30 35.93 -6.91
N SER A 271 -23.46 37.26 -6.90
CA SER A 271 -24.43 38.01 -7.70
C SER A 271 -23.87 38.41 -9.07
N ASP A 272 -22.54 38.54 -9.19
CA ASP A 272 -21.89 38.91 -10.44
C ASP A 272 -21.87 37.71 -11.40
N LYS A 273 -22.06 37.98 -12.69
CA LYS A 273 -22.26 36.95 -13.70
C LYS A 273 -21.55 37.32 -14.99
N LYS A 274 -20.91 36.32 -15.59
CA LYS A 274 -20.24 36.44 -16.88
C LYS A 274 -21.19 37.09 -17.92
N PRO A 275 -20.83 38.24 -18.50
CA PRO A 275 -21.61 38.84 -19.60
C PRO A 275 -21.59 37.93 -20.84
N ASP A 276 -22.71 37.86 -21.56
CA ASP A 276 -22.80 37.09 -22.82
C ASP A 276 -21.82 37.59 -23.91
N GLU A 277 -21.40 38.86 -23.82
CA GLU A 277 -20.42 39.50 -24.71
C GLU A 277 -18.95 39.19 -24.33
N TRP A 278 -18.71 38.46 -23.24
CA TRP A 278 -17.35 38.15 -22.77
C TRP A 278 -16.79 36.88 -23.44
N ASP A 279 -15.88 37.08 -24.39
CA ASP A 279 -15.24 35.99 -25.12
C ASP A 279 -13.94 35.51 -24.45
N GLU A 280 -13.95 34.26 -24.01
CA GLU A 280 -12.82 33.57 -23.36
C GLU A 280 -12.03 32.71 -24.36
N ARG A 281 -12.47 32.63 -25.61
CA ARG A 281 -11.80 31.84 -26.64
C ARG A 281 -10.56 32.58 -27.10
N ALA A 282 -9.40 32.26 -26.52
CA ALA A 282 -8.12 32.85 -26.89
C ALA A 282 -7.81 32.73 -28.40
N LYS A 283 -8.30 31.68 -29.06
CA LYS A 283 -8.27 31.50 -30.51
C LYS A 283 -9.65 31.19 -31.08
N VAL A 284 -9.91 31.67 -32.29
CA VAL A 284 -11.12 31.41 -33.08
C VAL A 284 -10.73 30.95 -34.49
N PRO A 285 -11.59 30.20 -35.21
CA PRO A 285 -11.28 29.78 -36.57
C PRO A 285 -11.33 30.99 -37.52
N ASP A 286 -10.37 31.10 -38.44
CA ASP A 286 -10.31 32.17 -39.42
C ASP A 286 -11.45 32.07 -40.44
N LEU A 287 -12.42 32.98 -40.34
CA LEU A 287 -13.56 33.09 -41.26
C LEU A 287 -13.20 33.66 -42.63
N SER A 288 -11.98 34.19 -42.81
CA SER A 288 -11.45 34.67 -44.10
C SER A 288 -10.65 33.60 -44.86
N ALA A 289 -10.23 32.52 -44.17
CA ALA A 289 -9.64 31.37 -44.81
C ALA A 289 -10.69 30.62 -45.65
N VAL A 290 -10.32 30.28 -46.88
CA VAL A 290 -11.15 29.50 -47.80
C VAL A 290 -10.47 28.15 -48.04
N LYS A 291 -11.27 27.09 -48.13
CA LYS A 291 -10.81 25.74 -48.47
C LYS A 291 -10.03 25.76 -49.79
N PRO A 292 -8.78 25.27 -49.85
CA PRO A 292 -8.00 25.20 -51.07
C PRO A 292 -8.63 24.29 -52.13
N GLU A 293 -8.47 24.66 -53.41
CA GLU A 293 -8.99 23.87 -54.55
C GLU A 293 -8.31 22.50 -54.69
N ASP A 294 -7.11 22.32 -54.14
CA ASP A 294 -6.38 21.05 -54.12
C ASP A 294 -6.76 20.13 -52.93
N TRP A 295 -7.75 20.52 -52.13
CA TRP A 295 -8.21 19.76 -50.96
C TRP A 295 -9.50 18.99 -51.25
N ASP A 296 -9.38 17.80 -51.84
CA ASP A 296 -10.53 16.90 -52.00
C ASP A 296 -10.91 16.24 -50.65
N GLU A 297 -12.20 16.19 -50.38
CA GLU A 297 -12.82 15.57 -49.19
C GLU A 297 -13.59 14.28 -49.55
N SER A 298 -13.76 13.99 -50.85
CA SER A 298 -14.40 12.80 -51.36
C SER A 298 -13.42 11.66 -51.66
N GLU A 299 -12.12 11.95 -51.73
CA GLU A 299 -11.04 10.96 -51.72
C GLU A 299 -11.14 10.13 -50.40
N PRO A 300 -11.15 8.79 -50.46
CA PRO A 300 -11.21 7.95 -49.26
C PRO A 300 -9.86 7.95 -48.53
N ALA A 301 -9.88 7.73 -47.22
CA ALA A 301 -8.67 7.61 -46.40
C ALA A 301 -7.74 6.48 -46.85
N GLN A 302 -8.32 5.40 -47.38
CA GLN A 302 -7.60 4.23 -47.87
C GLN A 302 -8.06 3.82 -49.26
N ILE A 303 -7.15 3.26 -50.04
CA ILE A 303 -7.35 2.74 -51.40
C ILE A 303 -6.76 1.33 -51.51
N GLN A 304 -7.25 0.52 -52.45
CA GLN A 304 -6.71 -0.83 -52.69
C GLN A 304 -5.29 -0.76 -53.27
N ASP A 305 -4.36 -1.53 -52.71
CA ASP A 305 -2.99 -1.63 -53.22
C ASP A 305 -2.93 -2.51 -54.47
N LEU A 306 -3.02 -1.87 -55.64
CA LEU A 306 -2.91 -2.52 -56.94
C LEU A 306 -1.47 -2.97 -57.29
N SER A 307 -0.48 -2.73 -56.41
CA SER A 307 0.88 -3.28 -56.57
C SER A 307 1.04 -4.68 -55.95
N VAL A 308 0.18 -5.06 -55.01
CA VAL A 308 0.16 -6.39 -54.40
C VAL A 308 -0.64 -7.34 -55.30
N VAL A 309 0.07 -8.30 -55.90
CA VAL A 309 -0.55 -9.41 -56.65
C VAL A 309 -0.94 -10.52 -55.67
N LYS A 310 -2.11 -11.14 -55.90
CA LYS A 310 -2.59 -12.31 -55.17
C LYS A 310 -1.52 -13.42 -55.07
N PRO A 311 -1.22 -13.96 -53.87
CA PRO A 311 -0.24 -15.03 -53.71
C PRO A 311 -0.63 -16.35 -54.41
N ASP A 312 0.35 -17.01 -55.00
CA ASP A 312 0.20 -18.39 -55.48
C ASP A 312 -0.13 -19.34 -54.31
N GLY A 313 -1.23 -20.08 -54.42
CA GLY A 313 -1.71 -21.01 -53.38
C GLY A 313 -2.79 -20.45 -52.44
N TRP A 314 -3.35 -19.27 -52.70
CA TRP A 314 -4.58 -18.79 -52.07
C TRP A 314 -5.81 -19.60 -52.54
N LEU A 315 -6.74 -19.94 -51.63
CA LEU A 315 -7.90 -20.79 -51.89
C LEU A 315 -9.22 -19.99 -51.85
N ASP A 316 -9.74 -19.55 -53.00
CA ASP A 316 -10.94 -18.70 -53.04
C ASP A 316 -12.22 -19.41 -52.59
N ASP A 317 -12.38 -20.67 -53.00
CA ASP A 317 -13.60 -21.47 -52.76
C ASP A 317 -13.72 -21.98 -51.30
N GLU A 318 -12.63 -21.91 -50.53
CA GLU A 318 -12.59 -22.36 -49.13
C GLU A 318 -12.92 -21.21 -48.16
N PRO A 319 -13.83 -21.40 -47.19
CA PRO A 319 -14.13 -20.37 -46.21
C PRO A 319 -12.96 -20.18 -45.24
N LYS A 320 -12.58 -18.92 -44.98
CA LYS A 320 -11.56 -18.54 -43.99
C LYS A 320 -11.86 -19.07 -42.57
N TYR A 321 -13.15 -19.16 -42.21
CA TYR A 321 -13.60 -19.68 -40.93
C TYR A 321 -14.69 -20.74 -41.10
N ILE A 322 -14.44 -21.93 -40.57
CA ILE A 322 -15.37 -23.06 -40.49
C ILE A 322 -15.96 -23.17 -39.08
N PRO A 323 -17.16 -23.75 -38.89
CA PRO A 323 -17.61 -24.15 -37.56
C PRO A 323 -16.63 -25.16 -36.94
N ASP A 324 -16.40 -25.08 -35.64
CA ASP A 324 -15.57 -26.04 -34.91
C ASP A 324 -16.25 -27.42 -34.86
N PRO A 325 -15.64 -28.49 -35.40
CA PRO A 325 -16.22 -29.83 -35.38
C PRO A 325 -16.22 -30.49 -33.99
N ASN A 326 -15.50 -29.92 -33.02
CA ASN A 326 -15.40 -30.41 -31.64
C ASN A 326 -16.26 -29.60 -30.65
N ALA A 327 -16.90 -28.52 -31.10
CA ALA A 327 -17.80 -27.76 -30.24
C ALA A 327 -19.14 -28.49 -30.08
N GLU A 328 -19.54 -28.75 -28.85
CA GLU A 328 -20.85 -29.28 -28.50
C GLU A 328 -21.76 -28.16 -27.94
N LYS A 329 -23.07 -28.30 -28.13
CA LYS A 329 -24.06 -27.36 -27.60
C LYS A 329 -24.13 -27.51 -26.07
N PRO A 330 -23.99 -26.43 -25.27
CA PRO A 330 -24.15 -26.51 -23.82
C PRO A 330 -25.54 -26.97 -23.40
N ASP A 331 -25.62 -27.84 -22.38
CA ASP A 331 -26.89 -28.39 -21.87
C ASP A 331 -27.89 -27.33 -21.35
N ASP A 332 -27.39 -26.17 -20.89
CA ASP A 332 -28.20 -25.06 -20.38
C ASP A 332 -28.71 -24.11 -21.49
N TRP A 333 -28.34 -24.34 -22.75
CA TRP A 333 -28.69 -23.44 -23.87
C TRP A 333 -30.14 -23.64 -24.34
N ASN A 334 -30.97 -22.60 -24.17
CA ASN A 334 -32.40 -22.64 -24.41
C ASN A 334 -32.80 -21.87 -25.68
N GLU A 335 -33.18 -22.58 -26.74
CA GLU A 335 -33.48 -22.00 -28.06
C GLU A 335 -34.63 -20.96 -28.05
N ASP A 336 -35.54 -20.99 -27.07
CA ASP A 336 -36.64 -20.00 -26.92
C ASP A 336 -36.19 -18.69 -26.24
N MET A 337 -35.02 -18.68 -25.57
CA MET A 337 -34.47 -17.52 -24.85
C MET A 337 -33.17 -16.99 -25.49
N ASP A 338 -32.31 -17.91 -25.93
CA ASP A 338 -30.94 -17.65 -26.38
C ASP A 338 -30.79 -17.76 -27.92
N GLY A 339 -31.77 -18.39 -28.60
CA GLY A 339 -31.81 -18.57 -30.06
C GLY A 339 -31.23 -19.90 -30.55
N GLU A 340 -31.24 -20.10 -31.88
CA GLU A 340 -30.58 -21.25 -32.50
C GLU A 340 -29.07 -21.23 -32.22
N TRP A 341 -28.52 -22.35 -31.76
CA TRP A 341 -27.10 -22.44 -31.40
C TRP A 341 -26.23 -22.63 -32.65
N GLU A 342 -25.32 -21.68 -32.90
CA GLU A 342 -24.24 -21.81 -33.89
C GLU A 342 -22.92 -22.17 -33.21
N ALA A 343 -22.22 -23.18 -33.74
CA ALA A 343 -20.90 -23.56 -33.23
C ALA A 343 -19.85 -22.45 -33.48
N PRO A 344 -18.93 -22.20 -32.52
CA PRO A 344 -17.83 -21.24 -32.68
C PRO A 344 -17.05 -21.43 -33.98
N ARG A 345 -16.64 -20.32 -34.61
CA ARG A 345 -16.04 -20.33 -35.95
C ARG A 345 -14.52 -20.24 -35.90
N ILE A 346 -13.85 -21.38 -35.99
CA ILE A 346 -12.37 -21.49 -36.02
C ILE A 346 -11.79 -21.18 -37.40
N SER A 347 -10.52 -20.76 -37.44
CA SER A 347 -9.78 -20.59 -38.68
C SER A 347 -9.58 -21.94 -39.38
N ASN A 348 -9.98 -22.05 -40.65
CA ASN A 348 -9.89 -23.29 -41.43
C ASN A 348 -8.41 -23.75 -41.57
N PRO A 349 -8.03 -24.97 -41.12
CA PRO A 349 -6.63 -25.41 -41.09
C PRO A 349 -6.01 -25.66 -42.48
N ALA A 350 -6.81 -25.68 -43.55
CA ALA A 350 -6.31 -25.66 -44.92
C ALA A 350 -5.66 -24.30 -45.29
N CYS A 351 -6.07 -23.22 -44.63
CA CYS A 351 -5.82 -21.83 -45.04
C CYS A 351 -4.45 -21.28 -44.61
N ARG A 352 -3.38 -21.99 -44.97
CA ARG A 352 -1.99 -21.66 -44.59
C ARG A 352 -1.42 -20.41 -45.27
N ILE A 353 -1.99 -20.00 -46.40
CA ILE A 353 -1.57 -18.82 -47.18
C ILE A 353 -2.70 -17.78 -47.20
N GLY A 354 -3.93 -18.23 -47.44
CA GLY A 354 -5.14 -17.43 -47.33
C GLY A 354 -6.33 -18.12 -48.00
N CYS A 355 -7.54 -17.69 -47.64
CA CYS A 355 -8.80 -18.32 -48.04
C CYS A 355 -9.94 -17.30 -48.16
N GLY A 356 -10.96 -17.66 -48.93
CA GLY A 356 -12.10 -16.82 -49.29
C GLY A 356 -11.76 -15.87 -50.44
N GLU A 357 -12.73 -15.04 -50.85
CA GLU A 357 -12.53 -14.09 -51.96
C GLU A 357 -11.37 -13.13 -51.66
N TRP A 358 -10.30 -13.22 -52.45
CA TRP A 358 -9.11 -12.37 -52.27
C TRP A 358 -9.41 -10.92 -52.67
N THR A 359 -9.20 -10.00 -51.72
CA THR A 359 -9.18 -8.56 -51.97
C THR A 359 -7.76 -8.01 -51.78
N PRO A 360 -7.32 -7.02 -52.59
CA PRO A 360 -6.05 -6.35 -52.35
C PRO A 360 -6.06 -5.65 -50.98
N PRO A 361 -4.93 -5.61 -50.26
CA PRO A 361 -4.85 -4.90 -48.99
C PRO A 361 -5.12 -3.41 -49.19
N MET A 362 -5.76 -2.79 -48.20
CA MET A 362 -6.01 -1.35 -48.18
C MET A 362 -4.75 -0.63 -47.70
N ILE A 363 -4.30 0.37 -48.46
CA ILE A 363 -3.20 1.27 -48.11
C ILE A 363 -3.70 2.70 -47.99
N ASP A 364 -3.04 3.51 -47.16
CA ASP A 364 -3.43 4.90 -46.96
C ASP A 364 -3.25 5.72 -48.24
N ASN A 365 -4.28 6.49 -48.60
CA ASN A 365 -4.32 7.25 -49.84
C ASN A 365 -3.43 8.50 -49.75
N PRO A 366 -2.35 8.62 -50.56
CA PRO A 366 -1.43 9.76 -50.46
C PRO A 366 -2.05 11.12 -50.84
N LYS A 367 -3.27 11.14 -51.36
CA LYS A 367 -4.04 12.37 -51.63
C LYS A 367 -5.00 12.75 -50.50
N TYR A 368 -5.30 11.84 -49.58
CA TYR A 368 -6.27 12.10 -48.53
C TYR A 368 -5.75 13.15 -47.55
N LYS A 369 -6.51 14.23 -47.39
CA LYS A 369 -6.19 15.32 -46.45
C LYS A 369 -7.19 15.43 -45.30
N GLY A 370 -8.24 14.59 -45.29
CA GLY A 370 -9.33 14.67 -44.32
C GLY A 370 -10.28 15.85 -44.57
N VAL A 371 -11.15 16.13 -43.60
CA VAL A 371 -12.07 17.29 -43.66
C VAL A 371 -11.29 18.58 -43.42
N TRP A 372 -11.37 19.54 -44.33
CA TRP A 372 -10.69 20.82 -44.19
C TRP A 372 -11.25 21.60 -42.98
N ARG A 373 -10.34 22.15 -42.18
CA ARG A 373 -10.67 23.04 -41.06
C ARG A 373 -9.89 24.35 -41.23
N PRO A 374 -10.53 25.53 -41.10
CA PRO A 374 -9.82 26.81 -41.15
C PRO A 374 -8.78 26.90 -40.01
N PRO A 375 -7.66 27.61 -40.23
CA PRO A 375 -6.63 27.80 -39.20
C PRO A 375 -7.18 28.60 -38.01
N MET A 376 -6.66 28.31 -36.82
CA MET A 376 -7.05 29.01 -35.59
C MET A 376 -6.20 30.26 -35.39
N ILE A 377 -6.81 31.44 -35.54
CA ILE A 377 -6.20 32.75 -35.31
C ILE A 377 -6.47 33.24 -33.88
N ASP A 378 -5.58 34.08 -33.35
CA ASP A 378 -5.78 34.71 -32.05
C ASP A 378 -6.98 35.68 -32.10
N ASN A 379 -7.86 35.59 -31.11
CA ASN A 379 -9.17 36.25 -31.14
C ASN A 379 -9.07 37.73 -30.75
N PRO A 380 -9.42 38.70 -31.63
CA PRO A 380 -9.36 40.12 -31.31
C PRO A 380 -10.28 40.56 -30.15
N ASN A 381 -11.31 39.77 -29.84
CA ASN A 381 -12.29 40.05 -28.78
C ASN A 381 -12.01 39.30 -27.47
N TYR A 382 -10.88 38.58 -27.37
CA TYR A 382 -10.50 37.84 -26.17
C TYR A 382 -10.26 38.77 -24.98
N GLN A 383 -11.10 38.66 -23.96
CA GLN A 383 -11.07 39.52 -22.77
C GLN A 383 -10.34 38.87 -21.58
N GLY A 384 -9.81 37.66 -21.76
CA GLY A 384 -9.32 36.80 -20.68
C GLY A 384 -10.35 35.74 -20.28
N ILE A 385 -9.97 34.85 -19.36
CA ILE A 385 -10.94 34.02 -18.63
C ILE A 385 -11.72 34.94 -17.69
N TRP A 386 -13.05 34.83 -17.63
CA TRP A 386 -13.84 35.65 -16.73
C TRP A 386 -13.75 35.13 -15.29
N SER A 387 -13.65 36.05 -14.33
CA SER A 387 -13.85 35.79 -12.90
C SER A 387 -14.83 36.82 -12.34
N PRO A 388 -15.65 36.47 -11.33
CA PRO A 388 -16.48 37.44 -10.63
C PRO A 388 -15.65 38.58 -10.02
N ARG A 389 -16.29 39.72 -9.78
CA ARG A 389 -15.69 40.78 -8.95
C ARG A 389 -15.43 40.27 -7.54
N LYS A 390 -14.31 40.70 -6.96
CA LYS A 390 -14.05 40.54 -5.54
C LYS A 390 -14.78 41.61 -4.73
N ILE A 391 -15.47 41.19 -3.67
CA ILE A 391 -16.16 42.04 -2.70
C ILE A 391 -15.62 41.76 -1.29
N PRO A 392 -15.64 42.74 -0.36
CA PRO A 392 -15.26 42.53 1.02
C PRO A 392 -16.14 41.45 1.67
N ASN A 393 -15.52 40.47 2.31
CA ASN A 393 -16.24 39.36 2.93
C ASN A 393 -16.96 39.82 4.21
N PRO A 394 -18.30 39.72 4.32
CA PRO A 394 -19.05 40.18 5.49
C PRO A 394 -18.72 39.38 6.76
N ASP A 395 -18.42 38.09 6.61
CA ASP A 395 -18.12 37.17 7.71
C ASP A 395 -16.65 37.22 8.12
N TYR A 396 -15.81 37.98 7.39
CA TYR A 396 -14.37 38.11 7.64
C TYR A 396 -14.03 38.38 9.12
N PHE A 397 -13.18 37.55 9.70
CA PHE A 397 -12.61 37.77 11.03
C PHE A 397 -11.11 37.48 11.04
N GLU A 398 -10.44 38.01 12.07
CA GLU A 398 -9.04 37.77 12.39
C GLU A 398 -9.04 37.21 13.82
N ASP A 399 -8.59 35.97 13.95
CA ASP A 399 -8.29 35.28 15.21
C ASP A 399 -6.78 35.00 15.23
N ASP A 400 -6.12 35.49 16.26
CA ASP A 400 -4.67 35.43 16.43
C ASP A 400 -4.22 34.18 17.22
N HIS A 401 -5.14 33.55 17.99
CA HIS A 401 -4.82 32.48 18.95
C HIS A 401 -5.82 31.31 18.94
N PRO A 402 -5.91 30.57 17.82
CA PRO A 402 -6.82 29.43 17.66
C PRO A 402 -6.60 28.27 18.63
N PHE A 403 -5.47 28.19 19.35
CA PHE A 403 -5.25 27.21 20.42
C PHE A 403 -6.31 27.28 21.53
N LEU A 404 -6.98 28.44 21.72
CA LEU A 404 -8.01 28.67 22.74
C LEU A 404 -9.37 28.01 22.40
N LEU A 405 -9.33 26.70 22.15
CA LEU A 405 -10.46 25.84 21.84
C LEU A 405 -11.36 25.57 23.06
N THR A 406 -12.54 25.00 22.83
CA THR A 406 -13.44 24.57 23.91
C THR A 406 -12.84 23.47 24.76
N SER A 407 -12.87 23.62 26.09
CA SER A 407 -12.49 22.58 27.05
C SER A 407 -13.18 21.24 26.78
N PHE A 408 -12.51 20.13 27.09
CA PHE A 408 -13.05 18.78 26.90
C PHE A 408 -12.97 17.94 28.18
N ARG A 409 -13.89 16.98 28.31
CA ARG A 409 -14.15 16.28 29.58
C ARG A 409 -14.26 14.75 29.47
N ALA A 410 -14.43 14.21 28.27
CA ALA A 410 -14.40 12.77 28.05
C ALA A 410 -13.59 12.44 26.78
N LEU A 411 -13.05 11.23 26.73
CA LEU A 411 -12.51 10.63 25.53
C LEU A 411 -13.52 9.61 25.01
N GLY A 412 -13.75 9.58 23.70
CA GLY A 412 -14.68 8.65 23.06
C GLY A 412 -14.09 8.03 21.80
N LEU A 413 -14.36 6.75 21.60
CA LEU A 413 -14.14 6.02 20.34
C LEU A 413 -15.52 5.85 19.70
N GLU A 414 -15.80 6.57 18.62
CA GLU A 414 -17.00 6.42 17.79
C GLU A 414 -16.53 6.05 16.39
N LEU A 415 -16.64 4.75 16.08
CA LEU A 415 -15.93 4.12 14.97
C LEU A 415 -16.86 3.23 14.16
N TRP A 416 -16.72 3.29 12.85
CA TRP A 416 -17.23 2.27 11.92
C TRP A 416 -16.04 1.51 11.34
N SER A 417 -16.17 0.19 11.19
CA SER A 417 -15.14 -0.65 10.58
C SER A 417 -15.75 -1.89 9.91
N MET A 418 -15.24 -2.22 8.73
CA MET A 418 -15.49 -3.49 8.05
C MET A 418 -14.65 -4.63 8.66
N THR A 419 -13.48 -4.33 9.23
CA THR A 419 -12.58 -5.33 9.82
C THR A 419 -12.68 -5.41 11.35
N SER A 420 -12.33 -6.58 11.87
CA SER A 420 -12.36 -6.93 13.29
C SER A 420 -10.96 -6.94 13.89
N ASN A 421 -10.91 -7.00 15.23
CA ASN A 421 -9.70 -7.16 16.03
C ASN A 421 -8.74 -5.96 15.96
N ILE A 422 -9.26 -4.75 15.72
CA ILE A 422 -8.52 -3.51 15.99
C ILE A 422 -8.33 -3.41 17.51
N TYR A 423 -7.08 -3.35 17.96
CA TYR A 423 -6.68 -3.29 19.36
C TYR A 423 -6.22 -1.87 19.70
N PHE A 424 -6.65 -1.36 20.85
CA PHE A 424 -6.34 -0.03 21.38
C PHE A 424 -5.82 -0.13 22.81
N ASP A 425 -4.75 0.60 23.15
CA ASP A 425 -4.19 0.58 24.51
C ASP A 425 -3.37 1.85 24.87
N ASN A 426 -2.92 1.94 26.13
CA ASN A 426 -1.98 2.93 26.67
C ASN A 426 -2.37 4.39 26.41
N PHE A 427 -3.67 4.67 26.45
CA PHE A 427 -4.23 6.03 26.36
C PHE A 427 -3.68 6.90 27.50
N ILE A 428 -3.06 8.03 27.16
CA ILE A 428 -2.64 9.07 28.11
C ILE A 428 -2.96 10.47 27.57
N ILE A 429 -3.41 11.35 28.48
CA ILE A 429 -3.60 12.79 28.21
C ILE A 429 -2.88 13.59 29.30
N CYS A 430 -1.93 14.44 28.90
CA CYS A 430 -1.05 15.21 29.78
C CYS A 430 -0.64 16.57 29.17
N SER A 431 0.24 17.30 29.85
CA SER A 431 0.78 18.61 29.42
C SER A 431 2.31 18.71 29.48
N GLU A 432 3.01 17.59 29.62
CA GLU A 432 4.49 17.55 29.68
C GLU A 432 4.95 16.36 28.81
N LYS A 433 5.77 16.63 27.79
CA LYS A 433 6.15 15.60 26.79
C LYS A 433 6.96 14.47 27.44
N GLU A 434 7.75 14.82 28.44
CA GLU A 434 8.56 13.91 29.25
C GLU A 434 7.73 12.91 30.06
N ILE A 435 6.42 13.16 30.30
CA ILE A 435 5.50 12.18 30.89
C ILE A 435 5.04 11.19 29.81
N ALA A 436 4.60 11.70 28.65
CA ALA A 436 4.16 10.87 27.52
C ALA A 436 5.28 9.98 26.97
N ASP A 437 6.50 10.51 26.85
CA ASP A 437 7.68 9.79 26.36
C ASP A 437 8.13 8.67 27.31
N ARG A 438 7.99 8.84 28.64
CA ARG A 438 8.24 7.76 29.62
C ARG A 438 7.15 6.71 29.60
N TRP A 439 5.88 7.14 29.52
CA TRP A 439 4.74 6.23 29.37
C TRP A 439 4.85 5.38 28.09
N ALA A 440 5.31 5.99 26.99
CA ALA A 440 5.63 5.29 25.75
C ALA A 440 6.76 4.27 25.94
N ALA A 441 7.82 4.61 26.68
CA ALA A 441 8.95 3.71 26.92
C ALA A 441 8.57 2.50 27.80
N ASP A 442 7.80 2.73 28.87
CA ASP A 442 7.36 1.68 29.81
C ASP A 442 6.29 0.75 29.20
N GLY A 443 5.41 1.28 28.35
CA GLY A 443 4.38 0.52 27.60
C GLY A 443 4.87 0.09 26.22
N TRP A 444 4.50 0.84 25.18
CA TRP A 444 4.81 0.58 23.76
C TRP A 444 6.25 0.15 23.48
N GLY A 445 7.23 0.73 24.17
CA GLY A 445 8.66 0.40 24.03
C GLY A 445 8.96 -1.06 24.39
N VAL A 446 8.34 -1.60 25.44
CA VAL A 446 8.46 -3.00 25.84
C VAL A 446 7.82 -3.91 24.78
N LYS A 447 6.61 -3.58 24.32
CA LYS A 447 5.91 -4.32 23.25
C LYS A 447 6.73 -4.35 21.96
N THR A 448 7.31 -3.20 21.59
CA THR A 448 8.16 -3.03 20.40
C THR A 448 9.48 -3.79 20.51
N MET A 449 10.11 -3.85 21.68
CA MET A 449 11.29 -4.70 21.90
C MET A 449 10.96 -6.19 21.75
N ILE A 450 9.82 -6.63 22.29
CA ILE A 450 9.37 -8.03 22.17
C ILE A 450 9.00 -8.37 20.71
N ALA A 451 8.30 -7.47 20.01
CA ALA A 451 8.01 -7.64 18.58
C ALA A 451 9.29 -7.76 17.74
N LYS A 452 10.26 -6.86 17.94
CA LYS A 452 11.56 -6.91 17.23
C LYS A 452 12.41 -8.14 17.59
N ALA A 453 12.26 -8.70 18.80
CA ALA A 453 12.91 -9.95 19.19
C ALA A 453 12.24 -11.20 18.59
N ASN A 454 10.92 -11.15 18.35
CA ASN A 454 10.15 -12.21 17.71
C ASN A 454 10.19 -12.16 16.18
N GLU A 455 10.52 -11.01 15.58
CA GLU A 455 10.67 -10.86 14.13
C GLU A 455 11.61 -11.95 13.57
N PRO A 456 11.23 -12.64 12.48
CA PRO A 456 12.05 -13.70 11.90
C PRO A 456 13.31 -13.11 11.26
N GLY A 457 14.36 -12.95 12.05
CA GLY A 457 15.64 -12.38 11.62
C GLY A 457 16.16 -13.01 10.32
N ALA A 458 16.80 -12.21 9.47
CA ALA A 458 16.93 -12.37 8.02
C ALA A 458 17.09 -13.81 7.47
N LEU A 459 17.84 -14.69 8.13
CA LEU A 459 17.94 -16.11 7.75
C LEU A 459 16.57 -16.82 7.70
N ARG A 460 15.65 -16.56 8.63
CA ARG A 460 14.29 -17.13 8.63
C ARG A 460 13.41 -16.54 7.53
N GLN A 461 13.54 -15.24 7.23
CA GLN A 461 12.87 -14.63 6.07
C GLN A 461 13.37 -15.21 4.74
N LEU A 462 14.68 -15.39 4.58
CA LEU A 462 15.26 -16.05 3.40
C LEU A 462 14.79 -17.50 3.28
N LEU A 463 14.73 -18.26 4.38
CA LEU A 463 14.20 -19.63 4.38
C LEU A 463 12.73 -19.69 3.98
N ALA A 464 11.86 -18.84 4.55
CA ALA A 464 10.43 -18.79 4.21
C ALA A 464 10.21 -18.37 2.74
N ALA A 465 10.92 -17.35 2.25
CA ALA A 465 10.86 -16.94 0.84
C ALA A 465 11.29 -18.07 -0.11
N ALA A 466 12.27 -18.90 0.28
CA ALA A 466 12.71 -20.05 -0.50
C ALA A 466 11.78 -21.27 -0.41
N GLU A 467 10.89 -21.31 0.58
CA GLU A 467 9.79 -22.28 0.67
C GLU A 467 8.63 -21.88 -0.25
N GLU A 468 8.25 -20.60 -0.29
CA GLU A 468 7.29 -20.06 -1.27
C GLU A 468 7.81 -20.12 -2.73
N ARG A 469 9.12 -19.90 -2.93
CA ARG A 469 9.75 -19.82 -4.25
C ARG A 469 10.98 -20.73 -4.33
N PRO A 470 10.81 -22.04 -4.63
CA PRO A 470 11.90 -23.02 -4.62
C PRO A 470 13.13 -22.70 -5.48
N TRP A 471 12.99 -21.86 -6.52
CA TRP A 471 14.12 -21.42 -7.35
C TRP A 471 15.09 -20.47 -6.61
N LEU A 472 14.67 -19.83 -5.51
CA LEU A 472 15.57 -19.03 -4.67
C LEU A 472 16.65 -19.89 -4.01
N TRP A 473 16.40 -21.18 -3.74
CA TRP A 473 17.44 -22.11 -3.25
C TRP A 473 18.63 -22.24 -4.23
N LEU A 474 18.38 -22.22 -5.54
CA LEU A 474 19.46 -22.23 -6.53
C LEU A 474 20.26 -20.92 -6.49
N ILE A 475 19.58 -19.78 -6.34
CA ILE A 475 20.23 -18.48 -6.21
C ILE A 475 21.06 -18.42 -4.91
N TYR A 476 20.53 -18.87 -3.78
CA TYR A 476 21.25 -18.88 -2.50
C TYR A 476 22.42 -19.87 -2.49
N LEU A 477 22.28 -21.04 -3.13
CA LEU A 477 23.42 -21.95 -3.36
C LEU A 477 24.49 -21.29 -4.21
N VAL A 478 24.13 -20.59 -5.30
CA VAL A 478 25.11 -19.86 -6.12
C VAL A 478 25.75 -18.72 -5.32
N THR A 479 24.99 -17.87 -4.64
CA THR A 479 25.55 -16.70 -3.92
C THR A 479 26.32 -17.06 -2.67
N ALA A 480 26.04 -18.18 -2.00
CA ALA A 480 26.80 -18.64 -0.84
C ALA A 480 27.97 -19.57 -1.21
N VAL A 481 27.73 -20.60 -2.05
CA VAL A 481 28.75 -21.62 -2.34
C VAL A 481 29.81 -21.10 -3.32
N LEU A 482 29.44 -20.27 -4.32
CA LEU A 482 30.42 -19.77 -5.29
C LEU A 482 31.53 -18.91 -4.66
N PRO A 483 31.28 -17.93 -3.76
CA PRO A 483 32.36 -17.24 -3.07
C PRO A 483 33.14 -18.15 -2.11
N ILE A 484 32.49 -19.10 -1.41
CA ILE A 484 33.21 -20.07 -0.57
C ILE A 484 34.17 -20.93 -1.40
N VAL A 485 33.75 -21.40 -2.58
CA VAL A 485 34.58 -22.17 -3.52
C VAL A 485 35.70 -21.31 -4.12
N LEU A 486 35.43 -20.04 -4.46
CA LEU A 486 36.48 -19.12 -4.92
C LEU A 486 37.51 -18.83 -3.82
N ILE A 487 37.07 -18.57 -2.59
CA ILE A 487 37.94 -18.34 -1.43
C ILE A 487 38.77 -19.59 -1.14
N ALA A 488 38.16 -20.77 -1.09
CA ALA A 488 38.89 -22.03 -0.87
C ALA A 488 39.91 -22.29 -2.00
N SER A 489 39.55 -22.05 -3.26
CA SER A 489 40.43 -22.17 -4.43
C SER A 489 41.63 -21.21 -4.38
N PHE A 490 41.45 -19.98 -3.86
CA PHE A 490 42.53 -19.01 -3.68
C PHE A 490 43.38 -19.25 -2.42
N CYS A 491 42.77 -19.71 -1.34
CA CYS A 491 43.41 -19.89 -0.04
C CYS A 491 44.07 -21.26 0.15
N TRP A 492 43.79 -22.27 -0.69
CA TRP A 492 44.53 -23.54 -0.64
C TRP A 492 45.98 -23.35 -1.11
N PRO A 493 46.99 -23.53 -0.23
CA PRO A 493 48.38 -23.32 -0.63
C PRO A 493 48.82 -24.39 -1.63
N ARG A 494 49.13 -23.96 -2.87
CA ARG A 494 49.71 -24.82 -3.92
C ARG A 494 51.03 -25.44 -3.44
N LYS A 495 50.98 -26.66 -2.89
CA LYS A 495 52.16 -27.41 -2.44
C LYS A 495 53.08 -27.74 -3.63
N VAL A 496 54.08 -26.88 -3.86
CA VAL A 496 55.15 -27.10 -4.83
C VAL A 496 55.90 -28.37 -4.47
N LYS A 497 55.76 -29.43 -5.29
CA LYS A 497 56.44 -30.71 -5.09
C LYS A 497 57.95 -30.56 -5.30
N LYS A 498 58.71 -30.29 -4.23
CA LYS A 498 60.14 -30.63 -4.18
C LYS A 498 60.27 -32.12 -3.83
N LYS A 499 60.85 -32.91 -4.74
CA LYS A 499 61.47 -34.18 -4.35
C LYS A 499 62.71 -33.87 -3.49
N TYR A 500 62.91 -34.66 -2.45
CA TYR A 500 64.20 -34.87 -1.80
C TYR A 500 64.75 -36.22 -2.28
N GLU A 501 66.07 -36.35 -2.31
CA GLU A 501 66.80 -37.61 -2.26
C GLU A 501 68.15 -37.34 -1.57
N ASP A 502 68.76 -38.37 -0.98
CA ASP A 502 69.67 -38.21 0.16
C ASP A 502 71.11 -37.75 -0.17
N SER A 503 71.74 -37.01 0.76
CA SER A 503 72.77 -37.60 1.65
C SER A 503 73.46 -36.57 2.58
N GLU A 504 74.17 -37.08 3.58
CA GLU A 504 74.59 -36.38 4.79
C GLU A 504 75.91 -35.56 4.72
N TYR A 505 76.15 -34.81 5.81
CA TYR A 505 77.45 -34.35 6.37
C TYR A 505 78.14 -33.05 5.90
N LYS A 506 78.17 -32.12 6.87
CA LYS A 506 79.21 -31.12 7.22
C LYS A 506 79.29 -29.76 6.47
N LYS A 507 79.50 -28.74 7.31
CA LYS A 507 79.91 -27.34 7.04
C LYS A 507 81.40 -27.26 6.64
N PRO A 508 81.92 -26.12 6.10
CA PRO A 508 81.26 -24.92 5.57
C PRO A 508 81.80 -24.44 4.18
N ASP A 509 81.30 -23.28 3.73
CA ASP A 509 81.94 -22.26 2.86
C ASP A 509 82.31 -22.51 1.37
N ILE A 510 81.50 -21.87 0.51
CA ILE A 510 81.88 -20.99 -0.62
C ILE A 510 82.35 -21.60 -1.98
N CYS A 511 81.75 -21.03 -3.06
CA CYS A 511 82.15 -21.00 -4.48
C CYS A 511 81.53 -21.98 -5.53
N LYS A 512 81.66 -21.57 -6.80
CA LYS A 512 80.91 -21.89 -8.06
C LYS A 512 81.81 -22.63 -9.10
N PRO A 513 81.39 -23.02 -10.34
CA PRO A 513 80.09 -23.44 -10.94
C PRO A 513 80.19 -24.61 -12.00
N GLN A 514 79.11 -24.86 -12.80
CA GLN A 514 79.06 -25.50 -14.16
C GLN A 514 79.19 -27.06 -14.29
N THR A 515 78.69 -27.82 -15.31
CA THR A 515 77.85 -27.57 -16.52
C THR A 515 77.23 -28.86 -17.14
N LYS A 516 76.15 -28.70 -17.97
CA LYS A 516 75.67 -29.58 -19.10
C LYS A 516 75.14 -31.00 -18.79
N GLY A 517 74.26 -31.62 -19.60
CA GLY A 517 73.43 -31.11 -20.72
C GLY A 517 73.05 -32.14 -21.82
N ALA A 518 71.99 -31.84 -22.60
CA ALA A 518 71.50 -32.47 -23.87
C ALA A 518 70.85 -33.88 -23.80
N LEU A 519 69.94 -34.34 -24.70
CA LEU A 519 68.94 -33.78 -25.69
C LEU A 519 67.93 -34.97 -26.01
N GLU A 520 66.97 -35.08 -26.95
CA GLU A 520 66.51 -34.35 -28.17
C GLU A 520 65.03 -34.76 -28.55
N GLN A 521 64.53 -34.33 -29.74
CA GLN A 521 63.39 -34.81 -30.57
C GLN A 521 61.93 -34.31 -30.37
N GLU A 522 61.17 -34.31 -31.48
CA GLU A 522 59.75 -33.87 -31.70
C GLU A 522 58.93 -35.06 -32.29
N VAL A 523 57.74 -35.03 -32.94
CA VAL A 523 57.02 -34.06 -33.81
C VAL A 523 55.47 -34.25 -33.72
N LYS A 524 54.70 -33.30 -34.24
CA LYS A 524 53.21 -33.29 -34.38
C LYS A 524 52.68 -34.11 -35.57
N GLU A 525 51.40 -34.55 -35.53
CA GLU A 525 50.28 -33.99 -36.36
C GLU A 525 48.88 -34.61 -36.03
N LYS A 526 47.83 -34.25 -36.79
CA LYS A 526 46.41 -34.62 -36.58
C LYS A 526 45.77 -35.27 -37.82
N LYS A 527 44.87 -36.28 -37.66
CA LYS A 527 43.47 -36.27 -38.19
C LYS A 527 42.63 -37.55 -37.94
N ALA A 528 41.33 -37.32 -37.71
CA ALA A 528 40.12 -38.04 -38.20
C ALA A 528 39.91 -39.57 -38.04
N ALA A 529 38.92 -39.91 -37.20
CA ALA A 529 37.65 -40.61 -37.50
C ALA A 529 37.51 -42.15 -37.68
N LEU A 530 36.58 -42.69 -36.86
CA LEU A 530 35.55 -43.73 -37.11
C LEU A 530 35.80 -45.25 -36.86
N GLU A 531 34.69 -45.91 -36.44
CA GLU A 531 34.32 -47.35 -36.42
C GLU A 531 34.82 -48.31 -35.30
N LYS A 532 33.89 -48.66 -34.37
CA LYS A 532 33.26 -50.00 -34.09
C LYS A 532 34.12 -51.30 -33.95
N PRO A 533 33.57 -52.40 -33.39
CA PRO A 533 32.90 -52.56 -32.08
C PRO A 533 33.37 -53.86 -31.34
N ALA A 534 32.97 -54.10 -30.08
CA ALA A 534 33.03 -55.44 -29.47
C ALA A 534 32.11 -55.56 -28.24
N ASP A 535 31.09 -56.38 -28.40
CA ASP A 535 29.90 -56.66 -27.61
C ASP A 535 30.11 -57.78 -26.54
N LEU A 536 29.03 -58.14 -25.81
CA LEU A 536 28.75 -59.40 -25.07
C LEU A 536 29.17 -59.66 -23.59
N GLU A 537 28.13 -60.00 -22.79
CA GLU A 537 27.98 -61.13 -21.82
C GLU A 537 28.70 -61.07 -20.42
N GLU A 538 28.14 -61.56 -19.29
CA GLU A 538 26.81 -62.15 -18.97
C GLU A 538 26.49 -62.17 -17.43
N GLU A 539 25.19 -62.30 -17.08
CA GLU A 539 24.59 -63.05 -15.92
C GLU A 539 25.00 -62.79 -14.42
N LYS A 540 24.18 -63.00 -13.36
CA LYS A 540 22.73 -63.32 -13.18
C LYS A 540 22.27 -63.14 -11.70
N LYS A 541 20.97 -62.78 -11.49
CA LYS A 541 20.00 -63.31 -10.48
C LYS A 541 20.35 -63.30 -8.96
N ASP A 542 19.43 -63.49 -7.99
CA ASP A 542 18.01 -63.90 -8.05
C ASP A 542 17.12 -63.39 -6.87
N SER A 543 15.81 -63.72 -6.97
CA SER A 543 14.77 -63.83 -5.92
C SER A 543 14.01 -62.59 -5.39
N ASP A 544 12.70 -62.66 -5.06
CA ASP A 544 11.57 -63.49 -5.58
C ASP A 544 10.19 -62.99 -5.05
N GLY A 545 9.11 -63.29 -5.78
CA GLY A 545 7.68 -63.21 -5.35
C GLY A 545 7.04 -61.81 -5.37
N GLU A 546 5.95 -61.48 -6.10
CA GLU A 546 4.64 -62.13 -6.37
C GLU A 546 3.68 -62.26 -5.16
N SER A 547 2.36 -61.99 -5.28
CA SER A 547 1.58 -61.28 -6.33
C SER A 547 0.14 -61.01 -5.85
N LEU A 548 -0.56 -60.04 -6.46
CA LEU A 548 -1.98 -60.11 -6.88
C LEU A 548 -2.46 -58.78 -7.52
N GLU A 549 -3.53 -58.87 -8.31
CA GLU A 549 -4.16 -57.80 -9.13
C GLU A 549 -5.18 -56.96 -8.29
N LYS A 550 -5.82 -55.87 -8.74
CA LYS A 550 -6.14 -55.34 -10.09
C LYS A 550 -6.75 -53.91 -10.00
N GLU A 551 -6.62 -53.08 -11.04
CA GLU A 551 -7.35 -51.80 -11.27
C GLU A 551 -7.17 -50.69 -10.18
N GLU A 552 -7.40 -49.38 -10.41
CA GLU A 552 -7.93 -48.62 -11.56
C GLU A 552 -7.33 -47.18 -11.64
N GLU A 553 -7.68 -46.44 -12.70
CA GLU A 553 -7.56 -44.97 -12.92
C GLU A 553 -6.18 -44.27 -12.98
N GLY A 554 -6.19 -43.15 -13.72
CA GLY A 554 -5.16 -42.11 -13.76
C GLY A 554 -5.41 -41.14 -14.92
N GLU A 555 -5.06 -39.86 -14.75
CA GLU A 555 -4.85 -38.89 -15.85
C GLU A 555 -3.72 -37.89 -15.49
N PRO A 556 -3.11 -37.20 -16.47
CA PRO A 556 -1.82 -36.52 -16.32
C PRO A 556 -1.89 -35.01 -15.99
N GLU A 557 -0.72 -34.41 -15.79
CA GLU A 557 -0.51 -32.97 -15.64
C GLU A 557 -0.69 -32.20 -16.97
N GLU A 558 -1.17 -30.96 -16.91
CA GLU A 558 -0.68 -29.90 -17.81
C GLU A 558 -0.28 -28.61 -17.07
N LYS A 559 0.71 -27.96 -17.67
CA LYS A 559 1.29 -26.63 -17.40
C LYS A 559 1.68 -26.09 -18.79
N SER A 560 1.70 -24.80 -19.08
CA SER A 560 1.35 -23.58 -18.33
C SER A 560 1.59 -22.40 -19.28
N GLU A 561 0.84 -21.31 -19.16
CA GLU A 561 1.18 -20.06 -19.85
C GLU A 561 1.30 -18.89 -18.85
N GLU A 562 2.27 -18.01 -19.09
CA GLU A 562 2.46 -16.74 -18.38
C GLU A 562 2.13 -15.60 -19.35
N GLU A 563 1.21 -14.71 -19.00
CA GLU A 563 0.94 -13.49 -19.78
C GLU A 563 1.94 -12.37 -19.46
N ILE A 564 2.28 -11.56 -20.47
CA ILE A 564 3.09 -10.35 -20.33
C ILE A 564 2.42 -9.21 -21.13
N GLU A 565 2.04 -8.14 -20.45
CA GLU A 565 1.52 -6.91 -21.05
C GLU A 565 2.63 -6.07 -21.70
N ILE A 566 2.39 -5.49 -22.89
CA ILE A 566 2.96 -4.18 -23.26
C ILE A 566 1.91 -3.29 -23.96
N ILE A 567 1.77 -2.11 -23.37
CA ILE A 567 0.98 -0.92 -23.71
C ILE A 567 1.11 -0.42 -25.17
N GLU A 568 -0.04 -0.10 -25.80
CA GLU A 568 -0.30 1.10 -26.62
C GLU A 568 -1.78 1.52 -26.44
N GLY A 569 -2.21 2.78 -26.55
CA GLY A 569 -1.39 4.00 -26.72
C GLY A 569 -2.03 5.17 -27.48
N GLN A 570 -3.28 5.60 -27.22
CA GLN A 570 -3.80 6.83 -27.86
C GLN A 570 -4.82 7.64 -27.03
N GLU A 571 -4.76 8.97 -27.18
CA GLU A 571 -5.54 9.99 -26.45
C GLU A 571 -6.74 10.51 -27.28
N GLU A 572 -7.87 10.87 -26.65
CA GLU A 572 -8.68 12.00 -27.13
C GLU A 572 -9.62 12.61 -26.05
N GLY A 573 -9.83 13.94 -26.11
CA GLY A 573 -11.19 14.48 -25.96
C GLY A 573 -11.72 14.92 -24.58
N ASN A 574 -10.93 15.58 -23.73
CA ASN A 574 -11.39 16.07 -22.42
C ASN A 574 -12.59 17.05 -22.49
N LYS A 575 -13.71 16.75 -21.81
CA LYS A 575 -14.79 17.71 -21.45
C LYS A 575 -15.44 17.33 -20.11
N PRO A 576 -15.61 18.27 -19.16
CA PRO A 576 -16.14 17.96 -17.83
C PRO A 576 -17.67 17.87 -17.81
N ASN A 577 -18.22 16.77 -17.30
CA ASN A 577 -19.63 16.69 -16.95
C ASN A 577 -19.83 17.18 -15.50
N LYS A 578 -20.63 18.24 -15.36
CA LYS A 578 -20.99 18.87 -14.10
C LYS A 578 -21.86 17.93 -13.25
N SER A 579 -21.45 17.63 -12.02
CA SER A 579 -22.23 16.86 -11.06
C SER A 579 -23.52 17.62 -10.67
N GLY A 580 -24.67 17.04 -10.99
CA GLY A 580 -25.97 17.54 -10.57
C GLY A 580 -26.37 16.97 -9.21
N SER A 581 -26.13 17.72 -8.13
CA SER A 581 -26.71 17.47 -6.81
C SER A 581 -27.98 18.30 -6.64
N GLU A 582 -29.15 17.70 -6.89
CA GLU A 582 -30.46 18.31 -6.64
C GLU A 582 -31.04 17.75 -5.34
N ASP A 583 -30.82 18.44 -4.21
CA ASP A 583 -31.47 18.17 -2.92
C ASP A 583 -31.73 19.49 -2.16
N GLU A 584 -32.54 20.39 -2.75
CA GLU A 584 -33.21 21.46 -2.00
C GLU A 584 -34.62 20.98 -1.58
N MET A 585 -34.79 20.57 -0.33
CA MET A 585 -36.14 20.46 0.25
C MET A 585 -36.74 21.85 0.44
N LYS A 586 -38.02 22.01 0.05
CA LYS A 586 -38.83 23.21 0.34
C LYS A 586 -40.05 22.80 1.14
N GLU A 587 -40.23 23.45 2.29
CA GLU A 587 -41.45 23.31 3.08
C GLU A 587 -42.65 23.99 2.41
N ALA A 588 -43.82 23.38 2.51
CA ALA A 588 -45.12 24.00 2.29
C ALA A 588 -46.21 23.20 3.02
N ASP A 589 -47.19 23.91 3.59
CA ASP A 589 -48.16 23.38 4.56
C ASP A 589 -49.33 22.53 4.00
N GLU A 590 -49.91 21.75 4.92
CA GLU A 590 -51.30 21.27 5.03
C GLU A 590 -52.15 21.00 3.77
N SER A 591 -52.71 19.77 3.68
CA SER A 591 -54.15 19.57 4.01
C SER A 591 -54.63 18.10 3.93
N THR A 592 -55.80 17.87 4.55
CA THR A 592 -56.45 16.57 4.85
C THR A 592 -57.02 15.80 3.65
N GLY A 593 -57.00 14.46 3.69
CA GLY A 593 -57.87 13.61 2.85
C GLY A 593 -57.79 12.10 3.11
N SER A 594 -58.90 11.45 3.50
CA SER A 594 -58.98 9.99 3.72
C SER A 594 -59.26 9.18 2.45
N GLY A 595 -58.78 7.93 2.37
CA GLY A 595 -59.24 6.94 1.39
C GLY A 595 -58.58 5.56 1.48
N ASP A 596 -59.34 4.54 1.89
CA ASP A 596 -58.92 3.12 1.86
C ASP A 596 -58.97 2.50 0.45
N GLY A 597 -58.05 1.57 0.14
CA GLY A 597 -58.17 0.69 -1.03
C GLY A 597 -56.89 -0.03 -1.48
N PRO A 598 -56.78 -1.37 -1.35
CA PRO A 598 -55.59 -2.12 -1.77
C PRO A 598 -55.64 -2.58 -3.24
N ALA A 599 -54.52 -2.51 -3.95
CA ALA A 599 -54.36 -3.00 -5.33
C ALA A 599 -53.08 -3.83 -5.53
N LYS A 600 -53.14 -4.81 -6.44
CA LYS A 600 -52.12 -5.86 -6.62
C LYS A 600 -50.92 -5.39 -7.45
N SER A 601 -49.72 -5.86 -7.11
CA SER A 601 -48.52 -5.69 -7.92
C SER A 601 -48.50 -6.63 -9.14
N VAL A 602 -48.08 -6.11 -10.30
CA VAL A 602 -47.82 -6.90 -11.53
C VAL A 602 -46.56 -6.34 -12.19
N ARG A 603 -45.46 -7.11 -12.19
CA ARG A 603 -44.25 -6.77 -12.94
C ARG A 603 -44.54 -6.83 -14.45
N LYS A 604 -44.12 -5.81 -15.20
CA LYS A 604 -43.94 -5.87 -16.67
C LYS A 604 -42.49 -5.52 -17.01
N ARG A 605 -41.74 -6.47 -17.57
CA ARG A 605 -40.42 -6.23 -18.17
C ARG A 605 -40.65 -5.77 -19.61
N ARG A 606 -39.90 -4.78 -20.10
CA ARG A 606 -39.98 -4.31 -21.50
C ARG A 606 -39.13 -5.20 -22.39
N VAL A 607 -39.69 -5.63 -23.52
CA VAL A 607 -38.96 -6.19 -24.66
C VAL A 607 -38.24 -5.05 -25.39
N ARG A 608 -37.01 -5.28 -25.86
CA ARG A 608 -36.25 -4.34 -26.71
C ARG A 608 -36.59 -4.64 -28.17
N LYS A 609 -36.63 -3.60 -29.01
CA LYS A 609 -36.96 -3.73 -30.44
C LYS A 609 -35.73 -4.03 -31.30
N GLU A 610 -36.04 -4.61 -32.46
CA GLU A 610 -35.27 -4.62 -33.71
C GLU A 610 -34.59 -3.27 -33.99
#